data_AF-A0A6B3H540-F1
#
_entry.id   AF-A0A6B3H540-F1
#
_cell.length_a   1.000
_cell.length_b   1.000
_cell.length_c   1.000
_cell.angle_alpha   90.00
_cell.angle_beta   90.00
_cell.angle_gamma   90.00
#
_symmetry.space_group_name_H-M   'P 1'
#
loop_
_entity.id
_entity.type
_entity.pdbx_description
1 polymer ?
#
loop_
_entity_poly.entity_id
_entity_poly.type
_entity_poly.pdbx_seq_one_letter_code
_entity_poly.pdbx_strand_id
1 'polypeptide(L)'
;DTSKAKRETVVTEGRGGMLSVAGGKWTTFRHIGRTVMNKLAALPGHPLAEDMEPMNRLPRKLPLPGIANPNAVAHRLLVDGGTPGPRMAPDTARHLATHYGSLAFDIARLANESPELAERVHPDA
;
A
#
# COMPACT_ATOMS: atom_id res chain seq x y z
N ASP A 1 -4.97 -31.91 -13.98
CA ASP A 1 -4.02 -31.94 -12.85
C ASP A 1 -3.36 -30.58 -12.70
N THR A 2 -4.05 -29.64 -12.03
CA THR A 2 -3.63 -28.23 -11.90
C THR A 2 -2.68 -27.98 -10.73
N SER A 3 -2.55 -28.94 -9.80
CA SER A 3 -1.66 -28.85 -8.64
C SER A 3 -0.18 -28.93 -9.01
N LYS A 4 0.15 -29.55 -10.15
CA LYS A 4 1.52 -29.67 -10.71
C LYS A 4 1.98 -28.47 -11.54
N ALA A 5 1.12 -27.47 -11.77
CA ALA A 5 1.49 -26.29 -12.53
C ALA A 5 2.60 -25.50 -11.81
N LYS A 6 3.71 -25.21 -12.50
CA LYS A 6 4.84 -24.45 -11.95
C LYS A 6 4.39 -23.04 -11.58
N ARG A 7 4.47 -22.68 -10.30
CA ARG A 7 4.18 -21.34 -9.76
C ARG A 7 5.41 -20.43 -9.78
N GLU A 8 6.11 -20.41 -10.92
CA GLU A 8 7.28 -19.56 -11.13
C GLU A 8 6.83 -18.21 -11.71
N THR A 9 7.64 -17.16 -11.51
CA THR A 9 7.37 -15.86 -12.14
C THR A 9 8.13 -15.81 -13.47
N VAL A 10 7.42 -15.48 -14.55
CA VAL A 10 8.03 -15.31 -15.87
C VAL A 10 7.90 -13.84 -16.27
N VAL A 11 9.00 -13.24 -16.70
CA VAL A 11 9.04 -11.86 -17.23
C VAL A 11 9.45 -11.91 -18.69
N THR A 12 8.51 -11.68 -19.60
CA THR A 12 8.74 -11.66 -21.05
C THR A 12 8.82 -10.23 -21.58
N GLU A 13 9.46 -10.07 -22.73
CA GLU A 13 9.53 -8.80 -23.46
C GLU A 13 8.83 -8.98 -24.81
N GLY A 14 7.91 -8.08 -25.11
CA GLY A 14 7.16 -8.02 -26.36
C GLY A 14 7.67 -6.92 -27.28
N ARG A 15 6.97 -6.74 -28.41
CA ARG A 15 7.28 -5.67 -29.36
C ARG A 15 7.19 -4.29 -28.70
N GLY A 16 8.11 -3.40 -29.06
CA GLY A 16 8.13 -2.03 -28.57
C GLY A 16 8.56 -1.88 -27.10
N GLY A 17 9.27 -2.86 -26.54
CA GLY A 17 9.80 -2.79 -25.17
C GLY A 17 8.77 -3.08 -24.08
N MET A 18 7.59 -3.62 -24.43
CA MET A 18 6.57 -4.01 -23.45
C MET A 18 7.06 -5.16 -22.58
N LEU A 19 7.07 -4.98 -21.26
CA LEU A 19 7.36 -6.07 -20.31
C LEU A 19 6.07 -6.66 -19.76
N SER A 20 5.94 -7.99 -19.86
CA SER A 20 4.80 -8.74 -19.32
C SER A 20 5.27 -9.64 -18.18
N VAL A 21 4.53 -9.62 -17.06
CA VAL A 21 4.80 -10.47 -15.88
C VAL A 21 3.66 -11.48 -15.74
N ALA A 22 4.00 -12.76 -15.80
CA ALA A 22 3.06 -13.86 -15.60
C ALA A 22 3.40 -14.65 -14.34
N GLY A 23 2.37 -14.95 -13.54
CA GLY A 23 2.54 -15.58 -12.24
C GLY A 23 3.08 -14.61 -11.19
N GLY A 24 3.79 -15.14 -10.20
CA GLY A 24 4.28 -14.37 -9.06
C GLY A 24 3.44 -14.55 -7.81
N LYS A 25 4.11 -14.89 -6.71
CA LYS A 25 3.47 -15.02 -5.40
C LYS A 25 3.45 -13.65 -4.73
N TRP A 26 2.44 -13.43 -3.90
CA TRP A 26 2.40 -12.25 -3.01
C TRP A 26 3.71 -12.10 -2.23
N THR A 27 4.26 -13.19 -1.70
CA THR A 27 5.52 -13.18 -0.92
C THR A 27 6.76 -12.74 -1.72
N THR A 28 6.70 -12.77 -3.06
CA THR A 28 7.83 -12.43 -3.93
C THR A 28 7.68 -11.08 -4.63
N PHE A 29 6.59 -10.34 -4.40
CA PHE A 29 6.26 -9.12 -5.14
C PHE A 29 7.41 -8.09 -5.16
N ARG A 30 8.09 -7.87 -4.02
CA ARG A 30 9.19 -6.92 -3.91
C ARG A 30 10.40 -7.31 -4.77
N HIS A 31 10.70 -8.61 -4.83
CA HIS A 31 11.78 -9.12 -5.68
C HIS A 31 11.41 -8.99 -7.16
N ILE A 32 10.19 -9.38 -7.52
CA ILE A 32 9.66 -9.25 -8.89
C ILE A 32 9.74 -7.79 -9.36
N GLY A 33 9.27 -6.84 -8.55
CA GLY A 33 9.34 -5.42 -8.86
C GLY A 33 10.77 -4.95 -9.15
N ARG A 34 11.76 -5.37 -8.34
CA ARG A 34 13.17 -5.06 -8.59
C ARG A 34 13.68 -5.63 -9.91
N THR A 35 13.33 -6.88 -10.23
CA THR A 35 13.72 -7.52 -11.49
C THR A 35 13.14 -6.78 -12.70
N VAL A 36 11.86 -6.37 -12.63
CA VAL A 36 11.20 -5.59 -13.68
C VAL A 36 11.88 -4.24 -13.87
N MET A 37 12.12 -3.49 -12.78
CA MET A 37 12.77 -2.17 -12.85
C MET A 37 14.18 -2.25 -13.45
N ASN A 38 14.97 -3.26 -13.05
CA ASN A 38 16.29 -3.48 -13.63
C ASN A 38 16.22 -3.81 -15.14
N LYS A 39 15.21 -4.57 -15.57
CA LYS A 39 15.03 -4.90 -16.98
C LYS A 39 14.64 -3.66 -17.78
N LEU A 40 13.70 -2.84 -17.29
CA LEU A 40 13.31 -1.57 -17.91
C LEU A 40 14.51 -0.63 -18.07
N ALA A 41 15.36 -0.51 -17.04
CA ALA A 41 16.57 0.33 -17.10
C ALA A 41 17.55 -0.08 -18.21
N ALA A 42 17.55 -1.35 -18.62
CA ALA A 42 18.43 -1.89 -19.63
C ALA A 42 17.81 -1.95 -21.04
N LEU A 43 16.53 -1.60 -21.20
CA LEU A 43 15.87 -1.63 -22.51
C LEU A 43 16.35 -0.49 -23.41
N PRO A 44 16.49 -0.72 -24.73
CA PRO A 44 16.77 0.34 -25.69
C PRO A 44 15.71 1.45 -25.63
N GLY A 45 16.13 2.71 -25.75
CA GLY A 45 15.24 3.87 -25.66
C GLY A 45 14.98 4.38 -24.24
N HIS A 46 15.64 3.80 -23.23
CA HIS A 46 15.64 4.26 -21.83
C HIS A 46 14.24 4.66 -21.33
N PRO A 47 13.31 3.70 -21.19
CA PRO A 47 11.93 3.99 -20.80
C PRO A 47 11.80 4.52 -19.35
N LEU A 48 12.90 4.52 -18.59
CA LEU A 48 12.98 5.15 -17.28
C LEU A 48 13.64 6.53 -17.43
N ALA A 49 13.14 7.51 -16.69
CA ALA A 49 13.71 8.85 -16.71
C ALA A 49 15.16 8.86 -16.20
N GLU A 50 16.00 9.72 -16.79
CA GLU A 50 17.43 9.80 -16.49
C GLU A 50 17.72 10.20 -15.03
N ASP A 51 16.77 10.87 -14.37
CA ASP A 51 16.84 11.30 -12.98
C ASP A 51 16.41 10.24 -11.96
N MET A 52 16.01 9.04 -12.41
CA MET A 52 15.65 7.94 -11.50
C MET A 52 16.87 7.35 -10.79
N GLU A 53 16.78 7.24 -9.46
CA GLU A 53 17.82 6.59 -8.66
C GLU A 53 17.95 5.08 -9.03
N PRO A 54 19.16 4.57 -9.29
CA PRO A 54 19.39 3.16 -9.54
C PRO A 54 18.85 2.25 -8.43
N MET A 55 18.23 1.12 -8.82
CA MET A 55 17.62 0.16 -7.89
C MET A 55 18.59 -0.42 -6.84
N ASN A 56 19.90 -0.44 -7.12
CA ASN A 56 20.93 -0.91 -6.20
C ASN A 56 21.27 0.11 -5.10
N ARG A 57 20.95 1.40 -5.29
CA ARG A 57 21.12 2.47 -4.31
C ARG A 57 19.87 2.68 -3.45
N LEU A 58 18.71 2.20 -3.89
CA LEU A 58 17.49 2.23 -3.09
C LEU A 58 17.56 1.30 -1.87
N PRO A 59 17.06 1.73 -0.69
CA PRO A 59 17.06 0.89 0.51
C PRO A 59 16.32 -0.45 0.31
N ARG A 60 16.92 -1.53 0.83
CA ARG A 60 16.34 -2.89 0.71
C ARG A 60 15.02 -3.02 1.47
N LYS A 61 14.84 -2.25 2.54
CA LYS A 61 13.60 -2.17 3.32
C LYS A 61 13.18 -0.71 3.38
N LEU A 62 12.03 -0.41 2.82
CA LEU A 62 11.37 0.87 2.97
C LEU A 62 10.04 0.62 3.68
N PRO A 63 9.71 1.41 4.71
CA PRO A 63 8.37 1.37 5.28
C PRO A 63 7.34 1.64 4.18
N LEU A 64 6.30 0.82 4.11
CA LEU A 64 5.18 1.11 3.22
C LEU A 64 4.31 2.21 3.85
N PRO A 65 3.62 3.03 3.03
CA PRO A 65 2.66 3.99 3.52
C PRO A 65 1.66 3.32 4.49
N GLY A 66 1.35 4.02 5.59
CA GLY A 66 0.50 3.50 6.64
C GLY A 66 1.19 2.65 7.70
N ILE A 67 2.50 2.35 7.60
CA ILE A 67 3.18 1.61 8.67
C ILE A 67 3.02 2.32 10.03
N ALA A 68 2.46 1.61 11.00
CA ALA A 68 2.31 2.09 12.37
C ALA A 68 1.99 0.92 13.31
N ASN A 69 2.16 1.13 14.63
CA ASN A 69 1.63 0.22 15.62
C ASN A 69 0.11 0.44 15.75
N PRO A 70 -0.75 -0.55 15.42
CA PRO A 70 -2.21 -0.35 15.45
C PRO A 70 -2.75 0.03 16.83
N ASN A 71 -2.17 -0.47 17.92
CA ASN A 71 -2.63 -0.12 19.27
C ASN A 71 -2.32 1.35 19.60
N ALA A 72 -1.16 1.85 19.17
CA ALA A 72 -0.80 3.25 19.35
C ALA A 72 -1.70 4.17 18.52
N VAL A 73 -2.00 3.80 17.27
CA VAL A 73 -2.91 4.55 16.41
C VAL A 73 -4.32 4.58 16.99
N ALA A 74 -4.88 3.42 17.35
CA ALA A 74 -6.23 3.34 17.94
C ALA A 74 -6.34 4.15 19.24
N HIS A 75 -5.33 4.06 20.12
CA HIS A 75 -5.27 4.87 21.33
C HIS A 75 -5.25 6.37 21.00
N ARG A 76 -4.42 6.79 20.04
CA ARG A 76 -4.35 8.20 19.64
C ARG A 76 -5.68 8.69 19.07
N LEU A 77 -6.34 7.91 18.20
CA LEU A 77 -7.65 8.24 17.65
C LEU A 77 -8.74 8.34 18.73
N LEU A 78 -8.69 7.51 19.77
CA LEU A 78 -9.63 7.56 20.88
C LEU A 78 -9.40 8.77 21.80
N VAL A 79 -8.15 9.15 22.03
CA VAL A 79 -7.78 10.32 22.84
C VAL A 79 -8.06 11.63 22.09
N ASP A 80 -7.83 11.66 20.78
CA ASP A 80 -8.06 12.84 19.94
C ASP A 80 -9.49 12.97 19.42
N GLY A 81 -10.23 11.87 19.40
CA GLY A 81 -11.63 11.83 18.95
C GLY A 81 -12.46 12.75 19.82
N GLY A 82 -12.72 13.96 19.35
CA GLY A 82 -13.24 15.03 20.20
C GLY A 82 -12.83 16.45 19.78
N THR A 83 -11.69 16.62 19.11
CA THR A 83 -11.13 17.97 18.90
C THR A 83 -10.77 18.18 17.42
N PRO A 84 -11.65 18.81 16.61
CA PRO A 84 -12.94 19.45 16.91
C PRO A 84 -14.18 18.65 16.45
N GLY A 85 -14.20 17.33 16.58
CA GLY A 85 -15.31 16.46 16.12
C GLY A 85 -15.93 15.57 17.20
N PRO A 86 -17.01 14.81 16.92
CA PRO A 86 -17.58 13.85 17.86
C PRO A 86 -16.57 12.75 18.23
N ARG A 87 -16.74 12.17 19.43
CA ARG A 87 -15.85 11.07 19.86
C ARG A 87 -16.02 9.87 18.92
N MET A 88 -14.89 9.36 18.43
CA MET A 88 -14.85 8.17 17.59
C MET A 88 -15.23 6.92 18.39
N ALA A 89 -16.05 6.05 17.81
CA ALA A 89 -16.39 4.77 18.41
C ALA A 89 -15.15 3.84 18.47
N PRO A 90 -14.94 3.05 19.55
CA PRO A 90 -13.72 2.26 19.72
C PRO A 90 -13.49 1.18 18.67
N ASP A 91 -14.56 0.57 18.16
CA ASP A 91 -14.55 -0.38 17.04
C ASP A 91 -14.04 0.28 15.75
N THR A 92 -14.51 1.49 15.46
CA THR A 92 -14.10 2.30 14.30
C THR A 92 -12.62 2.67 14.42
N ALA A 93 -12.17 3.14 15.58
CA ALA A 93 -10.77 3.47 15.82
C ALA A 93 -9.86 2.25 15.62
N ARG A 94 -10.28 1.07 16.11
CA ARG A 94 -9.55 -0.19 15.90
C ARG A 94 -9.50 -0.57 14.42
N HIS A 95 -10.63 -0.50 13.73
CA HIS A 95 -10.72 -0.82 12.30
C HIS A 95 -9.77 0.07 11.48
N LEU A 96 -9.85 1.39 11.67
CA LEU A 96 -8.98 2.32 10.95
C LEU A 96 -7.50 2.05 11.22
N ALA A 97 -7.14 1.80 12.48
CA ALA A 97 -5.76 1.49 12.85
C ALA A 97 -5.23 0.19 12.23
N THR A 98 -6.05 -0.85 12.10
CA THR A 98 -5.60 -2.15 11.53
C THR A 98 -5.55 -2.16 10.01
N HIS A 99 -6.38 -1.36 9.34
CA HIS A 99 -6.48 -1.35 7.88
C HIS A 99 -5.64 -0.27 7.22
N TYR A 100 -5.52 0.90 7.87
CA TYR A 100 -4.84 2.08 7.30
C TYR A 100 -3.59 2.49 8.08
N GLY A 101 -3.42 2.00 9.31
CA GLY A 101 -2.32 2.36 10.18
C GLY A 101 -2.19 3.87 10.35
N SER A 102 -1.03 4.47 10.06
CA SER A 102 -0.85 5.93 10.23
C SER A 102 -1.75 6.78 9.32
N LEU A 103 -2.21 6.26 8.18
CA LEU A 103 -3.13 6.97 7.27
C LEU A 103 -4.52 7.15 7.88
N ALA A 104 -4.84 6.43 8.97
CA ALA A 104 -6.08 6.61 9.71
C ALA A 104 -6.26 8.03 10.26
N PHE A 105 -5.17 8.76 10.53
CA PHE A 105 -5.27 10.15 11.00
C PHE A 105 -5.79 11.09 9.92
N ASP A 106 -5.41 10.88 8.66
CA ASP A 106 -5.94 11.66 7.55
C ASP A 106 -7.43 11.38 7.33
N ILE A 107 -7.84 10.11 7.45
CA ILE A 107 -9.25 9.71 7.38
C ILE A 107 -10.06 10.36 8.50
N ALA A 108 -9.55 10.32 9.75
CA ALA A 108 -10.20 10.95 10.89
C ALA A 108 -10.31 12.47 10.72
N ARG A 109 -9.28 13.12 10.16
CA ARG A 109 -9.31 14.55 9.84
C ARG A 109 -10.38 14.85 8.79
N LEU A 110 -10.45 14.08 7.71
CA LEU A 110 -11.48 14.25 6.67
C LEU A 110 -12.89 14.10 7.25
N ALA A 111 -13.11 13.13 8.14
CA ALA A 111 -14.40 12.95 8.81
C ALA A 111 -14.77 14.10 9.77
N ASN A 112 -13.77 14.77 10.36
CA ASN A 112 -14.01 15.96 11.17
C ASN A 112 -14.31 17.20 10.31
N GLU A 113 -13.70 17.30 9.12
CA GLU A 113 -13.94 18.38 8.16
C GLU A 113 -15.32 18.24 7.48
N SER A 114 -15.75 17.00 7.23
CA SER A 114 -17.03 16.63 6.62
C SER A 114 -17.77 15.61 7.49
N PRO A 115 -18.58 16.05 8.47
CA PRO A 115 -19.26 15.18 9.43
C PRO A 115 -20.15 14.10 8.82
N GLU A 116 -20.70 14.33 7.62
CA GLU A 116 -21.47 13.35 6.86
C GLU A 116 -20.67 12.09 6.53
N LEU A 117 -19.33 12.17 6.45
CA LEU A 117 -18.45 11.01 6.23
C LEU A 117 -18.29 10.14 7.50
N ALA A 118 -18.65 10.67 8.67
CA ALA A 118 -18.61 9.95 9.93
C ALA A 118 -19.91 9.20 10.23
N GLU A 119 -20.96 9.39 9.42
CA GLU A 119 -22.25 8.74 9.62
C GLU A 119 -22.16 7.23 9.36
N ARG A 120 -22.85 6.46 10.20
CA ARG A 120 -22.93 5.02 10.03
C ARG A 120 -23.73 4.71 8.77
N VAL A 121 -23.08 4.07 7.80
CA VAL A 121 -23.74 3.59 6.58
C VAL A 121 -24.76 2.48 6.88
N HIS A 122 -24.48 1.65 7.89
CA HIS A 122 -25.38 0.59 8.33
C HIS A 122 -25.76 0.81 9.80
N PRO A 123 -27.04 0.74 10.17
CA PRO A 123 -27.50 1.05 11.53
C PRO A 123 -26.96 0.07 12.59
N ASP A 124 -26.73 -1.19 12.21
CA ASP A 124 -26.25 -2.25 13.12
C ASP A 124 -24.73 -2.50 13.07
N ALA A 125 -23.98 -1.67 12.33
CA ALA A 125 -22.52 -1.82 12.24
C ALA A 125 -21.81 -1.26 13.47
#